data_AF-A0A9N9J4G3-F1
#
_entry.id   AF-A0A9N9J4G3-F1
#
_cell.length_a   1.000
_cell.length_b   1.000
_cell.length_c   1.000
_cell.angle_alpha   90.00
_cell.angle_beta   90.00
_cell.angle_gamma   90.00
#
_symmetry.space_group_name_H-M   'P 1'
#
loop_
_entity.id
_entity.type
_entity.pdbx_description
1 polymer ?
#
loop_
_entity_poly.entity_id
_entity_poly.type
_entity_poly.pdbx_seq_one_letter_code
_entity_poly.pdbx_strand_id
1 'polypeptide(L)'
;MENRERWRQFDSKIINLNDINRIAGWIDYRQIPYSYQENPFEFKLLLRGSRDGFGIDTFHDLCDNNGATIVVVKVENSGKVIGGYNPINWSKGKIIGNDYYGRIIFRDYRCYTCNSFIFSLTNRNDSILSRVNSPIESIYWSSRKGPYFGDDLCMSSSSTWNSITRFYEHKIISEETFFAEDYEVFQVSIKNHQIRRKQMFENVDYTGILCVLPYDFWPTNCKLGNILLSMLLPRTFIG
;
A
#
# COMPACT_ATOMS: atom_id res chain seq x y z
N MET A 1 -33.88 -24.96 -6.17
CA MET A 1 -33.47 -23.61 -5.74
C MET A 1 -31.97 -23.54 -5.92
N GLU A 2 -31.51 -22.89 -6.98
CA GLU A 2 -30.09 -22.77 -7.31
C GLU A 2 -29.34 -22.07 -6.20
N ASN A 3 -28.34 -22.76 -5.66
CA ASN A 3 -27.42 -22.25 -4.66
C ASN A 3 -26.48 -21.25 -5.36
N ARG A 4 -26.93 -19.99 -5.50
CA ARG A 4 -26.10 -18.89 -6.00
C ARG A 4 -25.13 -18.47 -4.90
N GLU A 5 -24.07 -19.25 -4.70
CA GLU A 5 -22.81 -18.66 -4.24
C GLU A 5 -22.35 -17.70 -5.34
N ARG A 6 -22.84 -16.46 -5.26
CA ARG A 6 -22.45 -15.36 -6.13
C ARG A 6 -20.99 -15.08 -5.82
N TRP A 7 -20.08 -15.73 -6.54
CA TRP A 7 -18.67 -15.39 -6.59
C TRP A 7 -18.56 -13.87 -6.66
N ARG A 8 -18.07 -13.22 -5.60
CA ARG A 8 -17.75 -11.79 -5.68
C ARG A 8 -16.58 -11.70 -6.65
N GLN A 9 -16.90 -11.46 -7.92
CA GLN A 9 -15.94 -11.16 -8.95
C GLN A 9 -15.07 -9.99 -8.45
N PHE A 10 -13.75 -10.13 -8.55
CA PHE A 10 -12.83 -9.05 -8.26
C PHE A 10 -13.11 -7.92 -9.28
N ASP A 11 -13.67 -6.81 -8.80
CA ASP A 11 -14.12 -5.70 -9.63
C ASP A 11 -12.93 -4.80 -9.98
N SER A 12 -12.17 -5.23 -10.99
CA SER A 12 -11.07 -4.45 -11.58
C SER A 12 -11.14 -4.51 -13.11
N LYS A 13 -10.84 -3.38 -13.74
CA LYS A 13 -10.66 -3.27 -15.20
C LYS A 13 -9.18 -3.23 -15.61
N ILE A 14 -8.28 -2.98 -14.67
CA ILE A 14 -6.84 -2.81 -14.95
C ILE A 14 -6.04 -4.08 -14.64
N ILE A 15 -6.34 -4.75 -13.53
CA ILE A 15 -5.63 -5.95 -13.05
C ILE A 15 -6.59 -7.12 -12.86
N ASN A 16 -6.05 -8.34 -12.84
CA ASN A 16 -6.83 -9.55 -12.64
C ASN A 16 -6.56 -10.21 -11.28
N LEU A 17 -7.20 -11.36 -11.03
CA LEU A 17 -7.05 -12.11 -9.79
C LEU A 17 -5.60 -12.57 -9.51
N ASN A 18 -4.82 -12.91 -10.53
CA ASN A 18 -3.43 -13.33 -10.35
C ASN A 18 -2.56 -12.14 -9.92
N ASP A 19 -2.79 -10.98 -10.53
CA ASP A 19 -2.09 -9.74 -10.19
C ASP A 19 -2.36 -9.35 -8.72
N ILE A 20 -3.62 -9.31 -8.29
CA ILE A 20 -3.96 -8.94 -6.90
C ILE A 20 -3.50 -9.97 -5.87
N ASN A 21 -3.52 -11.28 -6.22
CA ASN A 21 -2.99 -12.33 -5.35
C ASN A 21 -1.45 -12.27 -5.20
N ARG A 22 -0.75 -11.79 -6.23
CA ARG A 22 0.68 -11.50 -6.16
C ARG A 22 0.94 -10.29 -5.27
N ILE A 23 0.19 -9.20 -5.44
CA ILE A 23 0.29 -8.01 -4.57
C ILE A 23 -0.01 -8.38 -3.12
N ALA A 24 -1.02 -9.22 -2.87
CA ALA A 24 -1.30 -9.80 -1.55
C ALA A 24 -0.10 -10.55 -0.96
N GLY A 25 0.59 -11.35 -1.79
CA GLY A 25 1.83 -12.01 -1.40
C GLY A 25 2.90 -10.99 -1.00
N TRP A 26 3.04 -9.89 -1.74
CA TRP A 26 3.96 -8.81 -1.39
C TRP A 26 3.58 -8.10 -0.09
N ILE A 27 2.30 -7.95 0.25
CA ILE A 27 1.91 -7.40 1.56
C ILE A 27 2.45 -8.27 2.70
N ASP A 28 2.40 -9.59 2.56
CA ASP A 28 2.88 -10.57 3.54
C ASP A 28 4.34 -11.03 3.30
N TYR A 29 5.13 -10.29 2.52
CA TYR A 29 6.54 -10.60 2.22
C TYR A 29 6.79 -12.01 1.64
N ARG A 30 5.80 -12.58 0.96
CA ARG A 30 5.90 -13.90 0.33
C ARG A 30 6.61 -13.84 -1.01
N GLN A 31 7.43 -14.85 -1.28
CA GLN A 31 7.99 -15.10 -2.61
C GLN A 31 6.94 -15.70 -3.56
N ILE A 32 6.07 -16.56 -3.02
CA ILE A 32 5.04 -17.25 -3.80
C ILE A 32 3.70 -16.50 -3.63
N PRO A 33 3.07 -16.07 -4.75
CA PRO A 33 1.74 -15.47 -4.72
C PRO A 33 0.71 -16.34 -4.00
N TYR A 34 -0.34 -15.73 -3.48
CA TYR A 34 -1.46 -16.50 -2.94
C TYR A 34 -2.21 -17.21 -4.06
N SER A 35 -2.78 -18.38 -3.73
CA SER A 35 -3.91 -18.90 -4.50
C SER A 35 -5.17 -18.11 -4.17
N TYR A 36 -6.20 -18.21 -5.02
CA TYR A 36 -7.47 -17.50 -4.78
C TYR A 36 -8.12 -17.89 -3.44
N GLN A 37 -8.12 -19.19 -3.10
CA GLN A 37 -8.73 -19.67 -1.86
C GLN A 37 -7.94 -19.27 -0.60
N GLU A 38 -6.62 -19.13 -0.71
CA GLU A 38 -5.74 -18.89 0.44
C GLU A 38 -5.46 -17.42 0.70
N ASN A 39 -5.78 -16.52 -0.24
CA ASN A 39 -5.54 -15.09 -0.07
C ASN A 39 -6.27 -14.58 1.19
N PRO A 40 -5.55 -14.06 2.21
CA PRO A 40 -6.17 -13.65 3.46
C PRO A 40 -6.81 -12.26 3.39
N PHE A 41 -6.65 -11.55 2.28
CA PHE A 41 -7.13 -10.18 2.11
C PHE A 41 -8.41 -10.11 1.27
N GLU A 42 -9.28 -9.16 1.63
CA GLU A 42 -10.38 -8.68 0.81
C GLU A 42 -10.03 -7.31 0.23
N PHE A 43 -10.33 -7.14 -1.05
CA PHE A 43 -10.05 -5.92 -1.81
C PHE A 43 -11.36 -5.29 -2.23
N LYS A 44 -11.67 -4.12 -1.68
CA LYS A 44 -12.87 -3.36 -2.02
C LYS A 44 -12.49 -2.17 -2.89
N LEU A 45 -13.01 -2.12 -4.11
CA LEU A 45 -12.82 -0.97 -4.99
C LEU A 45 -13.47 0.27 -4.35
N LEU A 46 -12.65 1.28 -4.04
CA LEU A 46 -13.10 2.59 -3.56
C LEU A 46 -13.34 3.53 -4.74
N LEU A 47 -12.36 3.60 -5.65
CA LEU A 47 -12.34 4.55 -6.73
C LEU A 47 -11.90 3.87 -8.03
N ARG A 48 -12.55 4.22 -9.14
CA ARG A 48 -12.09 3.98 -10.50
C ARG A 48 -12.17 5.28 -11.30
N GLY A 49 -11.07 5.72 -11.91
CA GLY A 49 -10.99 6.99 -12.65
C GLY A 49 -12.07 7.12 -13.72
N SER A 50 -12.27 6.08 -14.53
CA SER A 50 -13.32 6.04 -15.56
C SER A 50 -14.76 6.04 -15.02
N ARG A 51 -14.97 5.78 -13.73
CA ARG A 51 -16.29 5.78 -13.06
C ARG A 51 -16.53 7.07 -12.26
N ASP A 52 -15.54 7.48 -11.48
CA ASP A 52 -15.69 8.49 -10.44
C ASP A 52 -14.97 9.81 -10.77
N GLY A 53 -14.05 9.79 -11.73
CA GLY A 53 -13.24 10.94 -12.14
C GLY A 53 -11.78 10.84 -11.70
N PHE A 54 -10.96 11.70 -12.30
CA PHE A 54 -9.50 11.71 -12.16
C PHE A 54 -8.97 12.84 -11.27
N GLY A 55 -9.87 13.55 -10.58
CA GLY A 55 -9.52 14.71 -9.76
C GLY A 55 -8.90 14.34 -8.41
N ILE A 56 -8.07 15.25 -7.89
CA ILE A 56 -7.51 15.16 -6.53
C ILE A 56 -8.63 15.18 -5.48
N ASP A 57 -9.64 16.04 -5.67
CA ASP A 57 -10.79 16.11 -4.77
C ASP A 57 -11.56 14.79 -4.74
N THR A 58 -11.82 14.18 -5.90
CA THR A 58 -12.44 12.85 -6.01
C THR A 58 -11.65 11.80 -5.24
N PHE A 59 -10.32 11.80 -5.35
CA PHE A 59 -9.48 10.88 -4.60
C PHE A 59 -9.65 11.07 -3.09
N HIS A 60 -9.55 12.30 -2.59
CA HIS A 60 -9.69 12.55 -1.15
C HIS A 60 -11.09 12.20 -0.63
N ASP A 61 -12.14 12.54 -1.37
CA ASP A 61 -13.51 12.29 -0.94
C ASP A 61 -13.83 10.78 -0.83
N LEU A 62 -13.20 9.95 -1.67
CA LEU A 62 -13.44 8.51 -1.71
C LEU A 62 -12.40 7.66 -0.96
N CYS A 63 -11.17 8.15 -0.79
CA CYS A 63 -10.03 7.33 -0.34
C CYS A 63 -9.41 7.76 1.00
N ASP A 64 -9.61 9.00 1.45
CA ASP A 64 -9.08 9.44 2.75
C ASP A 64 -9.68 8.60 3.89
N ASN A 65 -8.90 8.36 4.94
CA ASN A 65 -9.31 7.63 6.15
C ASN A 65 -9.87 6.20 5.94
N ASN A 66 -9.59 5.56 4.80
CA ASN A 66 -10.04 4.20 4.49
C ASN A 66 -9.02 3.09 4.86
N GLY A 67 -7.97 3.41 5.60
CA GLY A 67 -6.93 2.48 6.01
C GLY A 67 -5.98 2.11 4.88
N ALA A 68 -5.50 0.87 4.91
CA ALA A 68 -4.57 0.36 3.92
C ALA A 68 -5.21 0.30 2.52
N THR A 69 -4.46 0.73 1.50
CA THR A 69 -4.97 0.79 0.11
C THR A 69 -3.93 0.34 -0.90
N ILE A 70 -4.40 -0.19 -2.03
CA ILE A 70 -3.62 -0.41 -3.23
C ILE A 70 -4.10 0.57 -4.30
N VAL A 71 -3.16 1.26 -4.91
CA VAL A 71 -3.37 2.14 -6.05
C VAL A 71 -2.80 1.44 -7.29
N VAL A 72 -3.58 1.37 -8.36
CA VAL A 72 -3.21 0.77 -9.64
C VAL A 72 -3.44 1.81 -10.73
N VAL A 73 -2.45 2.04 -11.58
CA VAL A 73 -2.51 3.01 -12.67
C VAL A 73 -2.22 2.31 -13.99
N LYS A 74 -3.13 2.48 -14.95
CA LYS A 74 -2.91 2.10 -16.35
C LYS A 74 -2.42 3.34 -17.08
N VAL A 75 -1.20 3.29 -17.59
CA VAL A 75 -0.55 4.44 -18.24
C VAL A 75 -1.02 4.55 -19.68
N GLU A 76 -1.40 5.76 -20.08
CA GLU A 76 -1.93 6.07 -21.40
C GLU A 76 -0.96 5.65 -22.52
N ASN A 77 -1.51 5.11 -23.62
CA ASN A 77 -0.80 4.79 -24.86
C ASN A 77 0.45 3.88 -24.72
N SER A 78 0.60 3.15 -23.61
CA SER A 78 1.79 2.32 -23.37
C SER A 78 1.50 0.88 -22.95
N GLY A 79 0.28 0.59 -22.52
CA GLY A 79 -0.08 -0.71 -21.93
C GLY A 79 0.61 -0.99 -20.58
N LYS A 80 1.37 -0.03 -20.03
CA LYS A 80 2.06 -0.16 -18.75
C LYS A 80 1.06 -0.12 -17.60
N VAL A 81 1.26 -1.01 -16.63
CA VAL A 81 0.48 -1.06 -15.39
C VAL A 81 1.44 -0.95 -14.22
N ILE A 82 1.26 0.08 -13.42
CA ILE A 82 2.08 0.38 -12.25
C ILE A 82 1.20 0.67 -11.04
N GLY A 83 1.78 0.80 -9.85
CA GLY A 83 0.99 1.10 -8.67
C GLY A 83 1.80 1.15 -7.39
N GLY A 84 1.07 1.23 -6.27
CA GLY A 84 1.66 1.19 -4.94
C GLY A 84 0.68 0.75 -3.87
N TYR A 85 1.21 0.20 -2.79
CA TYR A 85 0.47 -0.19 -1.59
C TYR A 85 0.83 0.75 -0.45
N ASN A 86 -0.17 1.42 0.10
CA ASN A 86 -0.04 2.26 1.28
C ASN A 86 -0.67 1.52 2.48
N PRO A 87 0.10 1.15 3.52
CA PRO A 87 -0.43 0.45 4.70
C PRO A 87 -1.16 1.38 5.70
N ILE A 88 -1.11 2.70 5.51
CA ILE A 88 -1.72 3.70 6.38
C ILE A 88 -2.79 4.50 5.64
N ASN A 89 -3.52 5.36 6.37
CA ASN A 89 -4.52 6.26 5.79
C ASN A 89 -3.91 7.28 4.82
N TRP A 90 -4.73 7.72 3.86
CA TRP A 90 -4.56 9.01 3.18
C TRP A 90 -5.24 10.15 3.94
N SER A 91 -4.76 11.36 3.74
CA SER A 91 -5.32 12.60 4.30
C SER A 91 -4.85 13.82 3.51
N LYS A 92 -5.64 14.90 3.56
CA LYS A 92 -5.31 16.24 3.03
C LYS A 92 -4.11 16.92 3.73
N GLY A 93 -3.59 16.36 4.82
CA GLY A 93 -2.43 16.90 5.54
C GLY A 93 -2.75 17.34 6.97
N LYS A 94 -1.83 18.07 7.60
CA LYS A 94 -2.04 18.64 8.94
C LYS A 94 -2.82 19.94 8.82
N ILE A 95 -3.94 20.02 9.53
CA ILE A 95 -4.67 21.28 9.71
C ILE A 95 -3.78 22.23 10.51
N ILE A 96 -3.52 23.42 9.96
CA ILE A 96 -2.70 24.45 10.62
C ILE A 96 -3.48 25.72 10.96
N GLY A 97 -4.76 25.79 10.59
CA GLY A 97 -5.64 26.91 10.88
C GLY A 97 -6.68 27.11 9.78
N ASN A 98 -7.27 28.30 9.76
CA ASN A 98 -8.19 28.73 8.72
C ASN A 98 -7.66 30.00 8.04
N ASP A 99 -7.99 30.18 6.76
CA ASP A 99 -7.73 31.42 6.05
C ASP A 99 -8.72 32.53 6.44
N TYR A 100 -8.54 33.73 5.88
CA TYR A 100 -9.41 34.88 6.13
C TYR A 100 -10.89 34.63 5.80
N TYR A 101 -11.18 33.69 4.89
CA TYR A 101 -12.53 33.31 4.48
C TYR A 101 -13.07 32.10 5.25
N GLY A 102 -12.36 31.62 6.28
CA GLY A 102 -12.76 30.46 7.09
C GLY A 102 -12.48 29.10 6.45
N ARG A 103 -11.70 29.04 5.36
CA ARG A 103 -11.32 27.76 4.73
C ARG A 103 -10.18 27.11 5.49
N ILE A 104 -10.24 25.79 5.66
CA ILE A 104 -9.18 25.03 6.34
C ILE A 104 -7.88 25.10 5.54
N ILE A 105 -6.80 25.47 6.21
CA ILE A 105 -5.44 25.45 5.65
C ILE A 105 -4.76 24.15 6.06
N PHE A 106 -4.30 23.41 5.05
CA PHE A 106 -3.52 22.20 5.22
C PHE A 106 -2.04 22.45 4.95
N ARG A 107 -1.18 21.83 5.75
CA ARG A 107 0.24 21.65 5.47
C ARG A 107 0.51 20.19 5.15
N ASP A 108 1.31 19.95 4.12
CA ASP A 108 1.76 18.61 3.77
C ASP A 108 2.44 17.93 4.97
N TYR A 109 2.26 16.62 5.09
CA TYR A 109 2.81 15.83 6.17
C TYR A 109 3.50 14.57 5.66
N ARG A 110 4.77 14.43 6.03
CA ARG A 110 5.62 13.27 5.77
C ARG A 110 5.20 12.16 6.70
N CYS A 111 4.70 11.07 6.15
CA CYS A 111 4.33 9.90 6.92
C CYS A 111 5.50 8.94 7.03
N TYR A 112 5.54 8.20 8.14
CA TYR A 112 6.53 7.16 8.37
C TYR A 112 5.92 5.79 8.06
N THR A 113 6.53 5.03 7.17
CA THR A 113 6.20 3.61 6.97
C THR A 113 7.32 2.84 6.28
N CYS A 114 7.56 1.61 6.75
CA CYS A 114 8.46 0.63 6.16
C CYS A 114 7.74 -0.42 5.29
N ASN A 115 6.42 -0.53 5.45
CA ASN A 115 5.61 -1.60 4.85
C ASN A 115 4.95 -1.17 3.53
N SER A 116 5.16 0.09 3.11
CA SER A 116 4.76 0.56 1.79
C SER A 116 5.62 -0.08 0.70
N PHE A 117 5.10 -0.15 -0.52
CA PHE A 117 5.86 -0.52 -1.70
C PHE A 117 5.21 0.04 -2.95
N ILE A 118 6.01 0.26 -3.99
CA ILE A 118 5.53 0.56 -5.33
C ILE A 118 5.88 -0.60 -6.26
N PHE A 119 5.17 -0.75 -7.37
CA PHE A 119 5.34 -1.90 -8.25
C PHE A 119 5.09 -1.58 -9.74
N SER A 120 5.60 -2.46 -10.59
CA SER A 120 5.31 -2.51 -12.02
C SER A 120 4.83 -3.91 -12.41
N LEU A 121 3.69 -3.99 -13.07
CA LEU A 121 3.08 -5.20 -13.64
C LEU A 121 3.07 -5.16 -15.18
N THR A 122 3.82 -4.23 -15.78
CA THR A 122 3.94 -4.08 -17.25
C THR A 122 4.30 -5.40 -17.93
N ASN A 123 5.31 -6.11 -17.40
CA ASN A 123 5.59 -7.49 -17.74
C ASN A 123 5.25 -8.37 -16.53
N ARG A 124 4.19 -9.17 -16.62
CA ARG A 124 3.73 -10.02 -15.51
C ARG A 124 4.69 -11.17 -15.17
N ASN A 125 5.62 -11.51 -16.07
CA ASN A 125 6.66 -12.49 -15.80
C ASN A 125 7.91 -11.85 -15.19
N ASP A 126 8.07 -10.54 -15.36
CA ASP A 126 9.19 -9.73 -14.87
C ASP A 126 8.64 -8.51 -14.12
N SER A 127 7.82 -8.80 -13.11
CA SER A 127 7.18 -7.75 -12.30
C SER A 127 8.19 -7.14 -11.33
N ILE A 128 8.17 -5.82 -11.21
CA ILE A 128 9.03 -5.08 -10.29
C ILE A 128 8.27 -4.89 -8.98
N LEU A 129 8.89 -5.30 -7.87
CA LEU A 129 8.49 -4.91 -6.51
C LEU A 129 9.58 -4.00 -5.97
N SER A 130 9.21 -2.79 -5.57
CA SER A 130 10.13 -1.77 -5.08
C SER A 130 9.73 -1.42 -3.65
N ARG A 131 10.53 -1.86 -2.66
CA ARG A 131 10.26 -1.56 -1.25
C ARG A 131 10.79 -0.18 -0.88
N VAL A 132 10.35 0.29 0.27
CA VAL A 132 10.84 1.54 0.85
C VAL A 132 12.32 1.42 1.20
N ASN A 133 13.14 2.29 0.62
CA ASN A 133 14.53 2.49 1.01
C ASN A 133 14.67 3.57 2.10
N SER A 134 13.81 4.61 2.07
CA SER A 134 13.72 5.66 3.10
C SER A 134 12.33 5.71 3.73
N PRO A 135 12.17 5.26 5.00
CA PRO A 135 10.87 5.20 5.68
C PRO A 135 10.22 6.54 5.95
N ILE A 136 11.04 7.56 6.14
CA ILE A 136 10.61 8.95 6.25
C ILE A 136 10.45 9.40 4.80
N GLU A 137 9.25 9.87 4.42
CA GLU A 137 8.91 10.39 3.09
C GLU A 137 8.45 9.35 2.04
N SER A 138 8.26 8.09 2.43
CA SER A 138 7.69 7.07 1.54
C SER A 138 6.21 7.28 1.23
N ILE A 139 5.48 7.98 2.12
CA ILE A 139 4.07 8.38 1.97
C ILE A 139 3.90 9.83 2.42
N TYR A 140 3.10 10.60 1.69
CA TYR A 140 2.74 11.97 2.05
C TYR A 140 1.23 12.13 2.18
N TRP A 141 0.82 12.96 3.14
CA TRP A 141 -0.50 13.57 3.17
C TRP A 141 -0.40 14.96 2.58
N SER A 142 -1.19 15.25 1.55
CA SER A 142 -1.21 16.55 0.89
C SER A 142 -2.59 16.81 0.30
N SER A 143 -3.13 18.00 0.54
CA SER A 143 -4.41 18.46 -0.03
C SER A 143 -4.32 18.77 -1.53
N ARG A 144 -3.10 18.79 -2.08
CA ARG A 144 -2.80 19.19 -3.46
C ARG A 144 -2.39 18.01 -4.33
N LYS A 145 -2.43 16.79 -3.80
CA LYS A 145 -1.99 15.57 -4.47
C LYS A 145 -2.99 14.46 -4.18
N GLY A 146 -3.14 13.54 -5.12
CA GLY A 146 -3.90 12.31 -4.87
C GLY A 146 -3.05 11.30 -4.09
N PRO A 147 -2.91 10.07 -4.61
CA PRO A 147 -1.88 9.15 -4.12
C PRO A 147 -0.49 9.79 -4.18
N TYR A 148 0.24 9.71 -3.07
CA TYR A 148 1.57 10.31 -2.95
C TYR A 148 2.56 9.36 -2.24
N PHE A 149 3.15 8.44 -3.03
CA PHE A 149 4.16 7.46 -2.59
C PHE A 149 5.56 8.06 -2.64
N GLY A 150 5.78 9.12 -1.85
CA GLY A 150 6.91 10.01 -2.09
C GLY A 150 6.90 10.53 -3.51
N ASP A 151 8.00 11.10 -3.98
CA ASP A 151 8.06 11.57 -5.36
C ASP A 151 8.13 10.40 -6.38
N ASP A 152 8.31 9.16 -5.92
CA ASP A 152 8.52 7.97 -6.75
C ASP A 152 7.24 7.50 -7.48
N LEU A 153 6.06 7.82 -6.96
CA LEU A 153 4.77 7.67 -7.65
C LEU A 153 3.75 8.64 -7.04
N CYS A 154 3.43 9.72 -7.74
CA CYS A 154 2.48 10.71 -7.23
C CYS A 154 1.54 11.28 -8.31
N MET A 155 0.27 11.48 -7.93
CA MET A 155 -0.71 12.19 -8.77
C MET A 155 -0.60 13.69 -8.50
N SER A 156 -0.12 14.47 -9.47
CA SER A 156 0.15 15.90 -9.32
C SER A 156 -1.01 16.82 -9.67
N SER A 157 -1.90 16.35 -10.53
CA SER A 157 -3.08 17.05 -11.03
C SER A 157 -4.03 16.02 -11.65
N SER A 158 -5.19 16.46 -12.13
CA SER A 158 -6.17 15.58 -12.79
C SER A 158 -5.51 14.76 -13.90
N SER A 159 -5.51 13.44 -13.73
CA SER A 159 -4.88 12.46 -14.64
C SER A 159 -3.37 12.55 -14.85
N THR A 160 -2.65 13.51 -14.25
CA THR A 160 -1.20 13.66 -14.42
C THR A 160 -0.46 13.02 -13.25
N TRP A 161 0.48 12.15 -13.58
CA TRP A 161 1.29 11.41 -12.64
C TRP A 161 2.76 11.69 -12.86
N ASN A 162 3.53 11.60 -11.78
CA ASN A 162 4.99 11.68 -11.84
C ASN A 162 5.60 10.48 -11.14
N SER A 163 6.78 10.10 -11.61
CA SER A 163 7.58 9.03 -11.03
C SER A 163 9.05 9.40 -11.14
N ILE A 164 9.66 9.72 -10.00
CA ILE A 164 11.12 9.75 -9.89
C ILE A 164 11.61 8.52 -9.13
N THR A 165 12.89 8.44 -8.78
CA THR A 165 13.41 7.33 -7.96
C THR A 165 14.27 7.91 -6.86
N ARG A 166 13.74 7.91 -5.63
CA ARG A 166 14.37 8.49 -4.44
C ARG A 166 14.10 7.68 -3.18
N PHE A 167 12.84 7.38 -2.91
CA PHE A 167 12.40 6.82 -1.63
C PHE A 167 12.20 5.31 -1.67
N TYR A 168 12.06 4.74 -2.87
CA TYR A 168 11.90 3.31 -3.08
C TYR A 168 13.11 2.73 -3.83
N GLU A 169 13.34 1.42 -3.68
CA GLU A 169 14.56 0.73 -4.13
C GLU A 169 14.75 0.69 -5.65
N HIS A 170 13.66 0.60 -6.40
CA HIS A 170 13.65 0.34 -7.83
C HIS A 170 12.69 1.28 -8.58
N LYS A 171 13.13 1.71 -9.76
CA LYS A 171 12.32 2.47 -10.72
C LYS A 171 11.23 1.57 -11.33
N ILE A 172 9.99 2.03 -11.34
CA ILE A 172 8.82 1.22 -11.81
C ILE A 172 8.38 1.57 -13.24
N ILE A 173 8.76 2.74 -13.73
CA ILE A 173 8.45 3.25 -15.07
C ILE A 173 9.58 4.18 -15.54
N SER A 174 9.88 4.18 -16.84
CA SER A 174 10.95 5.00 -17.44
C SER A 174 10.67 6.50 -17.41
N GLU A 175 9.41 6.87 -17.64
CA GLU A 175 8.90 8.23 -17.79
C GLU A 175 8.80 8.94 -16.44
N GLU A 176 9.25 10.19 -16.38
CA GLU A 176 9.14 11.01 -15.16
C GLU A 176 7.76 11.63 -14.99
N THR A 177 7.06 11.93 -16.09
CA THR A 177 5.69 12.45 -16.11
C THR A 177 4.90 11.69 -17.17
N PHE A 178 3.68 11.27 -16.83
CA PHE A 178 2.79 10.53 -17.73
C PHE A 178 1.32 10.76 -17.35
N PHE A 179 0.42 10.36 -18.26
CA PHE A 179 -1.01 10.42 -18.03
C PHE A 179 -1.57 9.02 -17.74
N ALA A 180 -2.60 8.97 -16.89
CA ALA A 180 -3.35 7.74 -16.64
C ALA A 180 -4.49 7.59 -17.65
N GLU A 181 -4.55 6.45 -18.34
CA GLU A 181 -5.74 6.02 -19.09
C GLU A 181 -6.89 5.70 -18.12
N ASP A 182 -6.56 5.00 -17.03
CA ASP A 182 -7.45 4.75 -15.89
C ASP A 182 -6.61 4.51 -14.63
N TYR A 183 -7.22 4.65 -13.46
CA TYR A 183 -6.61 4.24 -12.19
C TYR A 183 -7.67 3.70 -11.25
N GLU A 184 -7.29 2.74 -10.42
CA GLU A 184 -8.17 2.10 -9.44
C GLU A 184 -7.52 2.15 -8.05
N VAL A 185 -8.34 2.39 -7.04
CA VAL A 185 -7.92 2.36 -5.63
C VAL A 185 -8.75 1.32 -4.89
N PHE A 186 -8.08 0.37 -4.26
CA PHE A 186 -8.69 -0.70 -3.49
C PHE A 186 -8.37 -0.54 -2.01
N GLN A 187 -9.39 -0.54 -1.15
CA GLN A 187 -9.21 -0.75 0.28
C GLN A 187 -8.80 -2.21 0.53
N VAL A 188 -7.80 -2.40 1.39
CA VAL A 188 -7.31 -3.70 1.82
C VAL A 188 -7.80 -3.98 3.24
N SER A 189 -8.40 -5.14 3.44
CA SER A 189 -8.82 -5.62 4.77
C SER A 189 -8.53 -7.11 4.92
N ILE A 190 -8.38 -7.59 6.15
CA ILE A 190 -8.16 -9.03 6.41
C ILE A 190 -9.53 -9.72 6.47
N LYS A 191 -9.67 -10.86 5.78
CA LYS A 191 -10.90 -11.66 5.82
C LYS A 191 -11.19 -12.15 7.25
N ASN A 192 -12.42 -11.95 7.71
CA ASN A 192 -12.87 -12.28 9.08
C ASN A 192 -12.54 -13.72 9.53
N HIS A 193 -12.61 -14.71 8.63
CA HIS A 193 -12.29 -16.10 9.00
C HIS A 193 -10.79 -16.33 9.25
N GLN A 194 -9.91 -15.53 8.64
CA GLN A 194 -8.47 -15.58 8.89
C GLN A 194 -8.11 -14.90 10.21
N ILE A 195 -8.82 -13.83 10.59
CA ILE A 195 -8.69 -13.22 11.92
C ILE A 195 -9.02 -14.25 13.01
N ARG A 196 -10.13 -14.99 12.84
CA ARG A 196 -10.50 -16.08 13.76
C ARG A 196 -9.48 -17.21 13.80
N ARG A 197 -8.91 -17.60 12.65
CA ARG A 197 -7.82 -18.60 12.61
C ARG A 197 -6.57 -18.12 13.36
N LYS A 198 -6.10 -16.89 13.13
CA LYS A 198 -4.95 -16.32 13.85
C LYS A 198 -5.21 -16.28 15.37
N GLN A 199 -6.38 -15.80 15.78
CA GLN A 199 -6.80 -15.81 17.19
C GLN A 199 -6.89 -17.22 17.78
N MET A 200 -7.27 -18.24 17.01
CA MET A 200 -7.25 -19.63 17.51
C MET A 200 -5.82 -20.15 17.70
N PHE A 201 -4.89 -19.86 16.79
CA PHE A 201 -3.48 -20.29 16.92
C PHE A 201 -2.74 -19.54 18.05
N GLU A 202 -3.04 -18.26 18.26
CA GLU A 202 -2.47 -17.46 19.36
C GLU A 202 -3.01 -17.88 20.75
N ASN A 203 -4.19 -18.50 20.81
CA ASN A 203 -4.78 -19.03 22.04
C ASN A 203 -4.42 -20.51 22.31
N VAL A 204 -3.58 -21.14 21.48
CA VAL A 204 -3.00 -22.46 21.83
C VAL A 204 -1.89 -22.22 22.85
N ASP A 205 -2.10 -22.73 24.06
CA ASP A 205 -1.13 -22.64 25.16
C ASP A 205 0.16 -23.42 24.80
N TYR A 206 1.21 -22.70 24.43
CA TYR A 206 2.53 -23.25 24.08
C TYR A 206 3.38 -23.61 25.30
N THR A 207 2.84 -23.58 26.52
CA THR A 207 3.59 -23.93 27.75
C THR A 207 4.09 -25.38 27.80
N GLY A 208 3.67 -26.25 26.86
CA GLY A 208 4.12 -27.64 26.73
C GLY A 208 5.11 -27.95 25.60
N ILE A 209 5.44 -27.00 24.71
CA ILE A 209 6.34 -27.27 23.56
C ILE A 209 7.55 -26.34 23.60
N LEU A 210 8.57 -26.79 24.32
CA LEU A 210 9.90 -26.20 24.33
C LEU A 210 10.62 -26.59 23.03
N CYS A 211 10.37 -25.86 21.94
CA CYS A 211 11.18 -25.92 20.71
C CYS A 211 11.17 -24.55 20.01
N VAL A 212 12.27 -23.83 20.24
CA VAL A 212 12.87 -22.74 19.44
C VAL A 212 11.96 -22.14 18.36
N LEU A 213 11.26 -21.06 18.67
CA LEU A 213 10.77 -20.14 17.63
C LEU A 213 11.96 -19.29 17.16
N PRO A 214 12.26 -19.24 15.85
CA PRO A 214 13.23 -18.29 15.34
C PRO A 214 12.66 -16.87 15.48
N TYR A 215 13.54 -15.92 15.76
CA TYR A 215 13.29 -14.49 16.01
C TYR A 215 12.74 -13.70 14.78
N ASP A 216 12.02 -14.35 13.87
CA ASP A 216 11.76 -13.84 12.51
C ASP A 216 10.35 -13.26 12.30
N PHE A 217 9.75 -12.66 13.33
CA PHE A 217 8.42 -12.02 13.21
C PHE A 217 8.39 -10.52 13.54
N TRP A 218 9.52 -9.83 13.34
CA TRP A 218 9.53 -8.40 13.05
C TRP A 218 10.23 -8.16 11.72
N PRO A 219 9.69 -7.33 10.81
CA PRO A 219 10.43 -6.90 9.64
C PRO A 219 11.57 -5.97 10.12
N THR A 220 12.74 -6.56 10.38
CA THR A 220 14.02 -5.88 10.59
C THR A 220 14.54 -5.24 9.29
N ASN A 221 13.77 -5.32 8.20
CA ASN A 221 14.16 -4.91 6.85
C ASN A 221 14.16 -3.39 6.60
N CYS A 222 14.03 -2.56 7.64
CA CYS A 222 14.40 -1.16 7.53
C CYS A 222 15.82 -0.97 8.06
N LYS A 223 16.70 -0.34 7.27
CA LYS A 223 18.08 0.02 7.67
C LYS A 223 18.17 0.77 9.02
N LEU A 224 17.07 1.30 9.54
CA LEU A 224 16.93 1.93 10.87
C LEU A 224 16.39 1.01 11.99
N GLY A 225 15.77 -0.14 11.69
CA GLY A 225 15.33 -1.11 12.70
C GLY A 225 16.48 -1.64 13.54
N ASN A 226 17.66 -1.78 12.93
CA ASN A 226 18.89 -2.16 13.62
C ASN A 226 19.44 -1.06 14.55
N ILE A 227 19.09 0.22 14.33
CA ILE A 227 19.55 1.34 15.16
C ILE A 227 18.68 1.43 16.43
N LEU A 228 17.35 1.28 16.31
CA LEU A 228 16.45 1.24 17.47
C LEU A 228 16.65 0.00 18.35
N LEU A 229 16.98 -1.16 17.77
CA LEU A 229 17.27 -2.37 18.54
C LEU A 229 18.50 -2.22 19.45
N SER A 230 19.50 -1.43 19.05
CA SER A 230 20.69 -1.14 19.87
C SER A 230 20.46 -0.13 21.00
N MET A 231 19.31 0.57 21.02
CA MET A 231 18.94 1.51 22.09
C MET A 231 18.04 0.89 23.16
N LEU A 232 17.51 -0.32 22.94
CA LEU A 232 16.57 -1.01 23.84
C LEU A 232 17.19 -2.18 24.61
N LEU A 233 18.46 -2.53 24.36
CA LEU A 233 19.17 -3.49 25.21
C LEU A 233 19.65 -2.77 26.48
N PRO A 234 19.27 -3.21 27.69
CA PRO A 234 19.83 -2.68 28.91
C PRO A 234 21.35 -2.95 28.88
N ARG A 235 22.15 -1.89 29.01
CA ARG A 235 23.59 -2.03 29.23
C ARG A 235 23.78 -2.84 30.50
N THR A 236 24.11 -4.12 30.37
CA THR A 236 24.67 -4.88 31.48
C THR A 236 25.98 -4.21 31.86
N PHE A 237 26.00 -3.53 32.99
CA PHE A 237 27.23 -3.14 33.66
C PHE A 237 27.98 -4.42 34.00
N ILE A 238 29.18 -4.56 33.43
CA ILE A 238 30.19 -5.51 33.92
C ILE A 238 31.03 -4.69 34.90
N GLY A 239 30.97 -5.08 36.17
CA GLY A 239 31.88 -4.60 37.22
C GLY A 239 33.24 -5.28 37.15
#